data_AF-A0A1A2V8E9-F1
#
_entry.id   AF-A0A1A2V8E9-F1
#
_cell.length_a   1.000
_cell.length_b   1.000
_cell.length_c   1.000
_cell.angle_alpha   90.00
_cell.angle_beta   90.00
_cell.angle_gamma   90.00
#
_symmetry.space_group_name_H-M   'P 1'
#
loop_
_entity.id
_entity.type
_entity.pdbx_description
1 polymer ?
#
loop_
_entity_poly.entity_id
_entity_poly.type
_entity_poly.pdbx_seq_one_letter_code
_entity_poly.pdbx_strand_id
1 'polypeptide(L)'
;MSDWERVGVVEILALRIYPIDPNGEQGPLSTSVAVQPGHYPVYRKFDAFCWVMEGRINERMEKLGDGLFGVHGGGDRPTGLAVSFPSRTYGIDEFRDLLADPVCQDGPAQRLRFTVEVRP
;
A
#
# COMPACT_ATOMS: atom_id res chain seq x y z
N MET A 1 19.16 -11.04 3.14
CA MET A 1 17.96 -10.42 2.54
C MET A 1 17.85 -10.74 1.04
N SER A 2 18.22 -11.96 0.62
CA SER A 2 18.47 -12.32 -0.79
C SER A 2 17.38 -13.16 -1.46
N ASP A 3 16.24 -13.39 -0.80
CA ASP A 3 15.29 -14.41 -1.25
C ASP A 3 14.04 -13.85 -1.97
N TRP A 4 13.94 -12.53 -2.12
CA TRP A 4 12.84 -11.88 -2.84
C TRP A 4 13.29 -11.55 -4.25
N GLU A 5 12.67 -12.20 -5.23
CA GLU A 5 12.91 -11.97 -6.65
C GLU A 5 11.90 -10.97 -7.20
N ARG A 6 12.35 -9.98 -7.96
CA ARG A 6 11.44 -9.07 -8.66
C ARG A 6 10.76 -9.82 -9.80
N VAL A 7 9.44 -9.96 -9.73
CA VAL A 7 8.63 -10.69 -10.73
C VAL A 7 7.76 -9.78 -11.57
N GLY A 8 7.72 -8.47 -11.27
CA GLY A 8 6.93 -7.55 -12.06
C GLY A 8 6.78 -6.16 -11.45
N VAL A 9 5.68 -5.52 -11.82
CA VAL A 9 5.31 -4.17 -11.41
C VAL A 9 3.81 -4.12 -11.13
N VAL A 10 3.42 -3.37 -10.09
CA VAL A 10 2.05 -2.93 -9.88
C VAL A 10 1.98 -1.44 -10.19
N GLU A 11 1.07 -1.07 -11.07
CA GLU A 11 0.69 0.30 -11.34
C GLU A 11 -0.49 0.66 -10.42
N ILE A 12 -0.29 1.67 -9.57
CA ILE A 12 -1.34 2.28 -8.76
C ILE A 12 -1.87 3.46 -9.58
N LEU A 13 -3.16 3.42 -9.93
CA LEU A 13 -3.77 4.41 -10.84
C LEU A 13 -4.44 5.58 -10.12
N ALA A 14 -4.73 5.42 -8.83
CA ALA A 14 -5.36 6.44 -8.00
C ALA A 14 -4.71 6.43 -6.61
N LEU A 15 -4.72 7.58 -5.91
CA LEU A 15 -4.24 7.68 -4.53
C LEU A 15 -4.81 6.56 -3.67
N ARG A 16 -3.96 5.88 -2.90
CA ARG A 16 -4.34 4.81 -1.97
C ARG A 16 -3.77 5.07 -0.59
N ILE A 17 -4.53 4.69 0.43
CA ILE A 17 -4.08 4.71 1.82
C ILE A 17 -3.80 3.28 2.25
N TYR A 18 -2.60 3.04 2.78
CA TYR A 18 -2.18 1.76 3.32
C TYR A 18 -1.89 1.90 4.81
N PRO A 19 -2.11 0.86 5.62
CA PRO A 19 -1.50 0.81 6.94
C PRO A 19 0.03 0.72 6.79
N ILE A 20 0.79 1.42 7.64
CA ILE A 20 2.27 1.33 7.61
C ILE A 20 2.75 -0.05 8.04
N ASP A 21 2.04 -0.65 9.01
CA ASP A 21 2.22 -2.03 9.41
C ASP A 21 1.07 -2.84 8.81
N PRO A 22 1.31 -3.58 7.71
CA PRO A 22 0.28 -4.36 7.05
C PRO A 22 -0.21 -5.56 7.88
N ASN A 23 0.50 -5.94 8.94
CA ASN A 23 0.12 -7.04 9.83
C ASN A 23 -0.36 -6.54 11.21
N GLY A 24 -0.32 -5.23 11.45
CA GLY A 24 -0.74 -4.62 12.71
C GLY A 24 -2.26 -4.62 12.87
N GLU A 25 -2.73 -4.64 14.12
CA GLU A 25 -4.16 -4.50 14.41
C GLU A 25 -4.68 -3.14 13.93
N GLN A 26 -5.83 -3.15 13.22
CA GLN A 26 -6.50 -1.92 12.79
C GLN A 26 -7.19 -1.24 13.99
N GLY A 27 -6.39 -0.55 14.80
CA GLY A 27 -6.87 0.27 15.91
C GLY A 27 -7.09 1.73 15.53
N PRO A 28 -7.79 2.52 16.37
CA PRO A 28 -7.97 3.96 16.17
C PRO A 28 -6.65 4.76 16.13
N LEU A 29 -5.53 4.15 16.51
CA LEU A 29 -4.17 4.72 16.48
C LEU A 29 -3.28 4.18 15.34
N SER A 30 -3.85 3.47 14.35
CA SER A 30 -3.03 2.91 13.26
C SER A 30 -2.42 4.02 12.39
N THR A 31 -1.10 3.92 12.17
CA THR A 31 -0.37 4.82 11.27
C THR A 31 -0.65 4.42 9.83
N SER A 32 -1.07 5.39 9.03
CA SER A 32 -1.40 5.19 7.62
C SER A 32 -0.45 5.96 6.71
N VAL A 33 -0.18 5.41 5.54
CA VAL A 33 0.69 5.97 4.51
C VAL A 33 -0.14 6.23 3.26
N ALA A 34 -0.08 7.47 2.77
CA ALA A 34 -0.66 7.85 1.50
C ALA A 34 0.33 7.56 0.37
N VAL A 35 -0.08 6.72 -0.57
CA VAL A 35 0.69 6.29 -1.74
C VAL A 35 0.07 6.90 -2.99
N GLN A 36 0.88 7.67 -3.71
CA GLN A 36 0.46 8.35 -4.94
C GLN A 36 0.33 7.36 -6.10
N PRO A 37 -0.40 7.72 -7.16
CA PRO A 37 -0.35 6.95 -8.40
C PRO A 37 1.08 6.82 -8.92
N GLY A 38 1.44 5.63 -9.40
CA GLY A 38 2.82 5.33 -9.78
C GLY A 38 3.05 3.84 -10.03
N HIS A 39 4.29 3.50 -10.36
CA HIS A 39 4.72 2.14 -10.66
C HIS A 39 5.64 1.62 -9.56
N TYR A 40 5.29 0.48 -8.99
CA TYR A 40 5.98 -0.09 -7.84
C TYR A 40 6.41 -1.53 -8.11
N PRO A 41 7.64 -1.92 -7.74
CA PRO A 41 8.14 -3.27 -8.01
C PRO A 41 7.39 -4.32 -7.19
N VAL A 42 7.00 -5.40 -7.86
CA VAL A 42 6.41 -6.60 -7.23
C VAL A 42 7.50 -7.65 -7.07
N TYR A 43 7.56 -8.23 -5.88
CA TYR A 43 8.51 -9.25 -5.50
C TYR A 43 7.79 -10.56 -5.13
N ARG A 44 8.46 -11.68 -5.37
CA ARG A 44 8.04 -13.03 -4.99
C ARG A 44 9.11 -13.71 -4.14
N LYS A 45 8.69 -14.48 -3.15
CA LYS A 45 9.51 -15.43 -2.40
C LYS A 45 8.72 -16.72 -2.18
N PHE A 46 9.13 -17.82 -2.81
CA PHE A 46 8.32 -19.06 -2.86
C PHE A 46 6.90 -18.76 -3.35
N ASP A 47 5.88 -18.99 -2.53
CA ASP A 47 4.47 -18.70 -2.84
C ASP A 47 3.97 -17.39 -2.25
N ALA A 48 4.88 -16.54 -1.77
CA ALA A 48 4.56 -15.23 -1.18
C ALA A 48 4.84 -14.09 -2.17
N PHE A 49 3.92 -13.13 -2.24
CA PHE A 49 3.99 -11.95 -3.10
C PHE A 49 3.84 -10.67 -2.27
N CYS A 50 4.63 -9.65 -2.58
CA CYS A 50 4.45 -8.30 -2.04
C CYS A 50 4.96 -7.26 -3.03
N TRP A 51 4.64 -6.00 -2.82
CA TRP A 51 5.23 -4.89 -3.58
C TRP A 51 5.71 -3.79 -2.65
N VAL A 52 6.82 -3.14 -3.01
CA VAL A 52 7.42 -2.08 -2.19
C VAL A 52 6.96 -0.74 -2.71
N MET A 53 6.33 0.04 -1.84
CA MET A 53 5.77 1.35 -2.17
C MET A 53 6.56 2.46 -1.50
N GLU A 54 6.49 3.63 -2.11
CA GLU A 54 6.91 4.88 -1.50
C GLU A 54 5.67 5.74 -1.28
N GLY A 55 5.51 6.22 -0.05
CA GLY A 55 4.40 7.08 0.31
C GLY A 55 4.79 8.03 1.42
N ARG A 56 3.80 8.80 1.88
CA ARG A 56 3.98 9.75 2.97
C ARG A 56 3.06 9.39 4.12
N ILE A 57 3.62 9.34 5.33
CA ILE A 57 2.80 9.12 6.52
C ILE A 57 1.80 10.26 6.61
N ASN A 58 0.52 9.94 6.77
CA ASN A 58 -0.45 10.93 7.22
C ASN A 58 -0.12 11.23 8.68
N GLU A 59 0.44 12.41 8.96
CA GLU A 59 0.64 12.91 10.31
C GLU A 59 -0.72 12.94 11.02
N ARG A 60 -1.03 11.92 11.81
CA ARG A 60 -2.23 11.93 12.65
C ARG A 60 -1.92 12.78 13.86
N MET A 61 -2.54 13.96 13.87
CA MET A 61 -2.98 14.77 15.01
C MET A 61 -1.99 14.81 16.18
N GLU A 62 -1.25 15.91 16.30
CA GLU A 62 -0.63 16.25 17.57
C GLU A 62 -1.71 16.27 18.67
N LYS A 63 -1.46 15.51 19.73
CA LYS A 63 -2.24 15.56 20.97
C LYS A 63 -1.94 16.91 21.63
N LEU A 64 -2.86 17.86 21.52
CA LEU A 64 -2.71 19.20 22.08
C LEU A 64 -2.97 19.25 23.61
N GLY A 65 -3.47 18.17 24.21
CA GLY A 65 -3.82 18.09 25.64
C GLY A 65 -5.33 17.99 25.89
N ASP A 66 -5.75 17.54 27.08
CA ASP A 66 -7.14 17.51 27.60
C ASP A 66 -8.25 17.14 26.59
N GLY A 67 -8.10 15.99 25.93
CA GLY A 67 -9.15 15.44 25.06
C GLY A 67 -9.38 16.18 23.74
N LEU A 68 -8.56 17.18 23.42
CA LEU A 68 -8.60 17.92 22.16
C LEU A 68 -7.56 17.37 21.18
N PHE A 69 -8.04 17.00 20.00
CA PHE A 69 -7.20 16.57 18.90
C PHE A 69 -7.17 17.66 17.83
N GLY A 70 -5.97 18.14 17.50
CA GLY A 70 -5.78 19.11 16.42
C GLY A 70 -5.98 18.44 15.07
N VAL A 71 -7.08 18.76 14.36
CA VAL A 71 -7.19 18.46 12.93
C VAL A 71 -6.38 19.53 12.22
N HIS A 72 -5.18 19.19 11.71
CA HIS A 72 -4.53 20.07 10.75
C HIS A 72 -5.35 20.09 9.46
N GLY A 73 -6.19 21.12 9.34
CA GLY A 73 -6.81 21.53 8.09
C GLY A 73 -5.77 22.18 7.19
N GLY A 74 -5.04 21.35 6.44
CA GLY A 74 -4.19 21.77 5.33
C GLY A 74 -4.55 20.93 4.12
N GLY A 75 -5.12 21.57 3.10
CA GLY A 75 -5.77 20.91 1.95
C GLY A 75 -4.88 19.97 1.13
N ASP A 76 -5.53 18.91 0.65
CA ASP A 76 -5.28 18.08 -0.54
C ASP A 76 -3.92 17.40 -0.78
N ARG A 77 -2.89 17.56 0.07
CA ARG A 77 -1.60 16.88 -0.16
C ARG A 77 -1.01 16.28 1.11
N PRO A 78 -0.58 15.01 1.09
CA PRO A 78 0.10 14.41 2.23
C PRO A 78 1.48 15.08 2.41
N THR A 79 1.67 15.77 3.54
CA THR A 79 2.88 16.54 3.87
C THR A 79 3.90 15.77 4.71
N GLY A 80 3.51 14.65 5.33
CA GLY A 80 4.34 13.94 6.30
C GLY A 80 5.56 13.21 5.71
N LEU A 81 6.29 12.54 6.60
CA LEU A 81 7.56 11.84 6.33
C LEU A 81 7.41 10.85 5.16
N ALA A 82 8.33 10.93 4.20
CA ALA A 82 8.43 9.96 3.12
C ALA A 82 8.98 8.63 3.66
N VAL A 83 8.29 7.54 3.36
CA VAL A 83 8.65 6.19 3.80
C VAL A 83 8.57 5.20 2.65
N SER A 84 9.50 4.24 2.67
CA SER A 84 9.44 3.05 1.83
C SER A 84 8.97 1.87 2.69
N PHE A 85 7.94 1.16 2.25
CA PHE A 85 7.34 0.08 3.01
C PHE A 85 6.74 -0.99 2.08
N PRO A 86 6.72 -2.27 2.49
CA PRO A 86 6.09 -3.32 1.71
C PRO A 86 4.56 -3.26 1.87
N SER A 87 3.85 -3.73 0.85
CA SER A 87 2.46 -4.14 1.00
C SER A 87 2.34 -5.28 2.01
N ARG A 88 1.10 -5.64 2.34
CA ARG A 88 0.80 -6.98 2.86
C ARG A 88 1.47 -8.05 1.98
N THR A 89 1.93 -9.11 2.63
CA THR A 89 2.36 -10.33 1.95
C THR A 89 1.12 -11.17 1.62
N TYR A 90 1.01 -11.59 0.36
CA TYR A 90 -0.08 -12.43 -0.14
C TYR A 90 0.46 -13.81 -0.48
N GLY A 91 -0.27 -14.86 -0.11
CA GLY A 91 -0.01 -16.21 -0.65
C GLY A 91 -0.38 -16.31 -2.13
N ILE A 92 0.03 -17.38 -2.82
CA ILE A 92 -0.24 -17.56 -4.25
C ILE A 92 -1.74 -17.53 -4.58
N ASP A 93 -2.57 -18.19 -3.76
CA ASP A 93 -4.02 -18.21 -3.98
C ASP A 93 -4.65 -16.86 -3.66
N GLU A 94 -4.24 -16.21 -2.56
CA GLU A 94 -4.69 -14.85 -2.23
C GLU A 94 -4.28 -13.84 -3.30
N PHE A 95 -3.11 -14.02 -3.91
CA PHE A 95 -2.63 -13.18 -4.99
C PHE A 95 -3.43 -13.41 -6.27
N ARG A 96 -3.80 -14.66 -6.59
CA ARG A 96 -4.71 -14.97 -7.70
C ARG A 96 -6.08 -14.34 -7.49
N ASP A 97 -6.63 -14.43 -6.28
CA ASP A 97 -7.90 -13.81 -5.92
C ASP A 97 -7.82 -12.29 -6.06
N LEU A 98 -6.71 -11.68 -5.60
CA LEU A 98 -6.46 -10.25 -5.79
C LEU A 98 -6.41 -9.86 -7.26
N LEU A 99 -5.77 -10.66 -8.12
CA LEU A 99 -5.74 -10.39 -9.55
C LEU A 99 -7.16 -10.43 -10.13
N ALA A 100 -8.05 -11.30 -9.65
CA ALA A 100 -9.44 -11.39 -10.11
C ALA A 100 -10.36 -10.27 -9.56
N ASP A 101 -9.92 -9.48 -8.58
CA ASP A 101 -10.70 -8.39 -7.98
C ASP A 101 -11.00 -7.28 -9.01
N PRO A 102 -12.24 -6.74 -9.07
CA PRO A 102 -12.58 -5.58 -9.89
C PRO A 102 -11.64 -4.37 -9.76
N VAL A 103 -10.97 -4.19 -8.61
CA VAL A 103 -9.99 -3.11 -8.42
C VAL A 103 -8.67 -3.34 -9.17
N CYS A 104 -8.39 -4.58 -9.56
CA CYS A 104 -7.19 -5.00 -10.29
C CYS A 104 -7.47 -5.25 -11.79
N GLN A 105 -8.72 -5.54 -12.13
CA GLN A 105 -9.19 -5.78 -13.50
C GLN A 105 -9.48 -4.48 -14.26
N ASP A 106 -9.35 -4.52 -15.58
CA ASP A 106 -9.69 -3.38 -16.44
C ASP A 106 -11.18 -3.04 -16.31
N GLY A 107 -11.48 -1.75 -16.08
CA GLY A 107 -12.86 -1.26 -15.97
C GLY A 107 -12.99 0.03 -15.16
N PRO A 108 -14.21 0.55 -14.96
CA PRO A 108 -14.45 1.80 -14.23
C PRO A 108 -13.94 1.79 -12.78
N ALA A 109 -13.80 0.61 -12.18
CA ALA A 109 -13.31 0.41 -10.82
C ALA A 109 -11.79 0.13 -10.75
N GLN A 110 -11.07 0.12 -11.88
CA GLN A 110 -9.65 -0.20 -11.92
C GLN A 110 -8.84 0.82 -11.12
N ARG A 111 -8.14 0.34 -10.10
CA ARG A 111 -7.26 1.16 -9.24
C ARG A 111 -5.85 0.61 -9.14
N LEU A 112 -5.67 -0.67 -9.45
CA LEU A 112 -4.40 -1.36 -9.54
C LEU A 112 -4.32 -2.06 -10.89
N ARG A 113 -3.11 -2.17 -11.43
CA ARG A 113 -2.83 -3.02 -12.58
C ARG A 113 -1.53 -3.75 -12.35
N PHE A 114 -1.54 -5.07 -12.45
CA PHE A 114 -0.36 -5.89 -12.26
C PHE A 114 0.19 -6.34 -13.61
N THR A 115 1.50 -6.16 -13.80
CA THR A 115 2.26 -6.76 -14.90
C THR A 115 3.32 -7.65 -14.26
N VAL A 116 3.03 -8.95 -14.17
CA VAL A 116 3.86 -9.93 -13.45
C VAL A 116 4.09 -11.18 -14.30
N GLU A 117 5.31 -11.71 -14.27
CA GLU A 117 5.63 -13.03 -14.80
C GLU A 117 5.31 -14.09 -13.74
N VAL A 118 4.06 -14.53 -13.66
CA VAL A 118 3.70 -15.65 -12.76
C VAL A 118 4.11 -16.96 -13.44
N ARG A 119 5.33 -17.42 -13.19
CA ARG A 119 5.74 -18.78 -13.58
C ARG A 119 5.06 -19.79 -12.64
N PRO A 120 4.40 -20.82 -13.18
CA PRO A 120 3.75 -21.87 -12.40
C PRO A 120 4.73 -22.63 -11.51
#